data_AF-A0A9P8JE65-F1
#
_entry.id   AF-A0A9P8JE65-F1
#
_cell.length_a   1.000
_cell.length_b   1.000
_cell.length_c   1.000
_cell.angle_alpha   90.00
_cell.angle_beta   90.00
_cell.angle_gamma   90.00
#
_symmetry.space_group_name_H-M   'P 1'
#
loop_
_entity.id
_entity.type
_entity.pdbx_description
1 polymer ?
#
loop_
_entity_poly.entity_id
_entity_poly.type
_entity_poly.pdbx_seq_one_letter_code
_entity_poly.pdbx_strand_id
1 'polypeptide(L)'
;ELGGLAAGTERSRGEVGLSRPNRQWDYPFGWAPQQILAWTGLVRFGYEDEAKRLAYRWVYMVTKAFVDFNGVVVEKYDVCHPQHPHKVAAEYGNQGSDFKGVAKEGFGWVNASYVYGVALLDAHMRRAVGALTPWETYKKATAL
;
A
#
# COMPACT_ATOMS: atom_id res chain seq x y z
N GLU A 1 2.95 7.47 -4.94
CA GLU A 1 2.56 7.95 -3.59
C GLU A 1 3.38 7.31 -2.48
N LEU A 2 3.16 7.75 -1.24
CA LEU A 2 3.87 7.27 -0.05
C LEU A 2 3.82 5.74 0.06
N GLY A 3 2.63 5.16 -0.09
CA GLY A 3 2.32 3.74 0.06
C GLY A 3 2.24 2.94 -1.24
N GLY A 4 2.62 3.50 -2.39
CA GLY A 4 2.57 2.80 -3.68
C GLY A 4 1.86 3.59 -4.78
N LEU A 5 1.18 2.87 -5.67
CA LEU A 5 0.39 3.46 -6.77
C LEU A 5 -1.04 3.75 -6.30
N ALA A 6 -1.51 4.97 -6.51
CA ALA A 6 -2.93 5.30 -6.41
C ALA A 6 -3.69 4.80 -7.65
N ALA A 7 -4.99 4.57 -7.52
CA ALA A 7 -5.82 4.01 -8.58
C ALA A 7 -5.98 4.93 -9.79
N GLY A 8 -5.78 6.22 -9.59
CA GLY A 8 -5.71 7.24 -10.65
C GLY A 8 -4.94 8.46 -10.15
N THR A 9 -4.77 9.45 -11.01
CA THR A 9 -4.19 10.74 -10.59
C THR A 9 -5.25 11.61 -9.95
N GLU A 10 -4.86 12.46 -8.99
CA GLU A 10 -5.76 13.46 -8.41
C GLU A 10 -6.40 14.36 -9.48
N ARG A 11 -5.60 14.76 -10.48
CA ARG A 11 -6.06 15.58 -11.60
C ARG A 11 -7.17 14.88 -12.40
N SER A 12 -7.02 13.58 -12.66
CA SER A 12 -8.02 12.79 -13.38
C SER A 12 -9.27 12.54 -12.55
N ARG A 13 -9.12 12.26 -11.24
CA ARG A 13 -10.25 12.17 -10.31
C ARG A 13 -11.03 13.48 -10.32
N GLY A 14 -10.34 14.62 -10.30
CA GLY A 14 -10.89 15.97 -10.24
C GLY A 14 -11.36 16.39 -8.83
N GLU A 15 -12.09 17.49 -8.74
CA GLU A 15 -12.62 18.00 -7.46
C GLU A 15 -13.72 17.10 -6.88
N VAL A 16 -13.80 16.97 -5.56
CA VAL A 16 -14.82 16.16 -4.88
C VAL A 16 -15.72 17.07 -4.04
N GLY A 17 -16.99 16.70 -3.89
CA GLY A 17 -17.97 17.47 -3.12
C GLY A 17 -19.25 16.68 -2.86
N LEU A 18 -20.26 17.32 -2.28
CA LEU A 18 -21.53 16.65 -1.92
C LEU A 18 -22.25 16.06 -3.14
N SER A 19 -22.23 16.74 -4.28
CA SER A 19 -22.84 16.28 -5.54
C SER A 19 -21.96 15.29 -6.32
N ARG A 20 -20.67 15.17 -5.97
CA ARG A 20 -19.72 14.25 -6.58
C ARG A 20 -18.76 13.72 -5.51
N PRO A 21 -19.23 12.78 -4.67
CA PRO A 21 -18.41 12.20 -3.61
C PRO A 21 -17.25 11.40 -4.21
N ASN A 22 -16.21 11.20 -3.41
CA ASN A 22 -15.06 10.39 -3.82
C ASN A 22 -15.47 8.92 -4.03
N ARG A 23 -14.80 8.23 -4.96
CA ARG A 23 -15.02 6.81 -5.28
C ARG A 23 -13.85 5.97 -4.80
N GLN A 24 -14.11 4.70 -4.50
CA GLN A 24 -13.10 3.79 -3.92
C GLN A 24 -11.93 3.48 -4.88
N TRP A 25 -12.18 3.50 -6.19
CA TRP A 25 -11.21 3.21 -7.25
C TRP A 25 -10.58 4.47 -7.85
N ASP A 26 -10.59 5.57 -7.09
CA ASP A 26 -9.95 6.83 -7.46
C ASP A 26 -8.84 7.20 -6.45
N TYR A 27 -8.06 8.22 -6.81
CA TYR A 27 -7.14 8.86 -5.87
C TYR A 27 -7.86 9.29 -4.56
N PRO A 28 -7.30 9.06 -3.36
CA PRO A 28 -5.93 8.64 -3.08
C PRO A 28 -5.77 7.13 -2.80
N PHE A 29 -6.75 6.30 -3.17
CA PHE A 29 -6.76 4.91 -2.76
C PHE A 29 -5.89 4.04 -3.67
N GLY A 30 -5.13 3.13 -3.07
CA GLY A 30 -4.36 2.10 -3.75
C GLY A 30 -4.92 0.72 -3.47
N TRP A 31 -4.92 -0.11 -4.51
CA TRP A 31 -5.45 -1.47 -4.48
C TRP A 31 -4.39 -2.49 -4.82
N ALA A 32 -4.38 -3.61 -4.09
CA ALA A 32 -3.44 -4.70 -4.28
C ALA A 32 -3.33 -5.21 -5.74
N PRO A 33 -4.44 -5.43 -6.49
CA PRO A 33 -4.34 -5.89 -7.88
C PRO A 33 -3.52 -4.95 -8.77
N GLN A 34 -3.70 -3.63 -8.64
CA GLN A 34 -2.94 -2.65 -9.42
C GLN A 34 -1.45 -2.71 -9.10
N GLN A 35 -1.10 -2.91 -7.83
CA GLN A 35 0.30 -3.03 -7.43
C GLN A 35 0.93 -4.29 -8.03
N ILE A 36 0.29 -5.46 -7.87
CA ILE A 36 0.80 -6.75 -8.35
C ILE A 36 1.02 -6.71 -9.87
N LEU A 37 0.03 -6.20 -10.62
CA LEU A 37 0.11 -6.10 -12.08
C LEU A 37 1.22 -5.14 -12.51
N ALA A 38 1.35 -3.98 -11.85
CA ALA A 38 2.39 -3.00 -12.15
C ALA A 38 3.78 -3.55 -11.87
N TRP A 39 4.02 -4.16 -10.70
CA TRP A 39 5.32 -4.75 -10.38
C TRP A 39 5.70 -5.86 -11.36
N THR A 40 4.74 -6.74 -11.69
CA THR A 40 4.96 -7.81 -12.66
C THR A 40 5.33 -7.24 -14.03
N GLY A 41 4.62 -6.20 -14.49
CA GLY A 41 4.93 -5.51 -15.73
C GLY A 41 6.34 -4.88 -15.71
N LEU A 42 6.67 -4.13 -14.66
CA LEU A 42 7.97 -3.50 -14.51
C LEU A 42 9.12 -4.51 -14.55
N VAL A 43 9.01 -5.61 -13.79
CA VAL A 43 10.01 -6.70 -13.79
C VAL A 43 10.16 -7.31 -15.20
N ARG A 44 9.05 -7.61 -15.88
CA ARG A 44 9.09 -8.20 -17.24
C ARG A 44 9.77 -7.32 -18.29
N PHE A 45 9.80 -6.01 -18.07
CA PHE A 45 10.39 -5.04 -18.98
C PHE A 45 11.73 -4.48 -18.49
N GLY A 46 12.35 -5.09 -17.47
CA GLY A 46 13.69 -4.72 -16.99
C GLY A 46 13.75 -3.55 -16.00
N TYR A 47 12.60 -3.07 -15.52
CA TYR A 47 12.47 -1.99 -14.52
C TYR A 47 12.40 -2.54 -13.10
N GLU A 48 13.37 -3.40 -12.73
CA GLU A 48 13.36 -4.09 -11.44
C GLU A 48 13.47 -3.14 -10.25
N ASP A 49 14.28 -2.09 -10.36
CA ASP A 49 14.49 -1.15 -9.26
C ASP A 49 13.24 -0.32 -8.98
N GLU A 50 12.49 0.07 -10.02
CA GLU A 50 11.17 0.67 -9.89
C GLU A 50 10.17 -0.27 -9.24
N ALA A 51 10.17 -1.56 -9.64
CA ALA A 51 9.30 -2.56 -9.05
C ALA A 51 9.61 -2.75 -7.55
N LYS A 52 10.90 -2.90 -7.18
CA LYS A 52 11.36 -3.01 -5.79
C LYS A 52 10.99 -1.79 -4.97
N ARG A 53 11.19 -0.58 -5.51
CA ARG A 53 10.80 0.67 -4.84
C ARG A 53 9.30 0.74 -4.57
N LEU A 54 8.47 0.39 -5.55
CA LEU A 54 7.01 0.41 -5.39
C LEU A 54 6.54 -0.68 -4.42
N ALA A 55 7.11 -1.88 -4.51
CA ALA A 55 6.85 -2.97 -3.58
C ALA A 55 7.23 -2.59 -2.15
N TYR A 56 8.40 -1.97 -1.94
CA TYR A 56 8.84 -1.52 -0.62
C TYR A 56 7.81 -0.60 0.01
N ARG A 57 7.33 0.40 -0.74
CA ARG A 57 6.36 1.38 -0.25
C ARG A 57 5.04 0.73 0.18
N TRP A 58 4.54 -0.20 -0.63
CA TRP A 58 3.31 -0.93 -0.32
C TRP A 58 3.48 -1.85 0.89
N VAL A 59 4.53 -2.68 0.89
CA VAL A 59 4.81 -3.59 2.01
C VAL A 59 5.02 -2.80 3.30
N TYR A 60 5.81 -1.72 3.28
CA TYR A 60 5.99 -0.83 4.44
C TYR A 60 4.66 -0.29 4.97
N MET A 61 3.79 0.21 4.10
CA MET A 61 2.49 0.75 4.51
C MET A 61 1.62 -0.33 5.17
N VAL A 62 1.56 -1.54 4.59
CA VAL A 62 0.82 -2.67 5.15
C VAL A 62 1.44 -3.12 6.48
N THR A 63 2.77 -3.26 6.57
CA THR A 63 3.47 -3.62 7.82
C THR A 63 3.24 -2.59 8.91
N LYS A 64 3.32 -1.29 8.59
CA LYS A 64 3.05 -0.22 9.55
C LYS A 64 1.62 -0.28 10.07
N ALA A 65 0.63 -0.44 9.17
CA ALA A 65 -0.76 -0.58 9.59
C ALA A 65 -0.96 -1.81 10.49
N PHE A 66 -0.38 -2.95 10.10
CA PHE A 66 -0.44 -4.18 10.88
C PHE A 66 0.15 -4.00 12.29
N VAL A 67 1.31 -3.36 12.43
CA VAL A 67 1.96 -3.14 13.73
C VAL A 67 1.20 -2.13 14.59
N ASP A 68 0.82 -0.99 14.01
CA ASP A 68 0.24 0.12 14.77
C ASP A 68 -1.24 -0.12 15.17
N PHE A 69 -1.96 -0.98 14.45
CA PHE A 69 -3.40 -1.16 14.60
C PHE A 69 -3.79 -2.64 14.80
N ASN A 70 -3.16 -3.31 15.76
CA ASN A 70 -3.56 -4.62 16.28
C ASN A 70 -3.69 -5.73 15.21
N GLY A 71 -2.78 -5.73 14.23
CA GLY A 71 -2.73 -6.73 13.17
C GLY A 71 -3.71 -6.50 12.03
N VAL A 72 -4.25 -5.27 11.86
CA VAL A 72 -5.20 -4.95 10.80
C VAL A 72 -4.62 -5.26 9.42
N VAL A 73 -5.41 -5.96 8.59
CA VAL A 73 -5.17 -6.11 7.15
C VAL A 73 -6.48 -5.85 6.44
N VAL A 74 -6.59 -4.69 5.80
CA VAL A 74 -7.83 -4.21 5.17
C VAL A 74 -7.85 -4.46 3.65
N GLU A 75 -9.02 -4.30 3.04
CA GLU A 75 -9.25 -4.50 1.60
C GLU A 75 -8.41 -3.57 0.69
N LYS A 76 -8.33 -2.28 1.05
CA LYS A 76 -7.64 -1.22 0.30
C LYS A 76 -7.02 -0.20 1.24
N TYR A 77 -6.12 0.65 0.75
CA TYR A 77 -5.42 1.63 1.58
C TYR A 77 -5.44 3.02 0.93
N ASP A 78 -5.47 4.07 1.75
CA ASP A 78 -5.09 5.42 1.32
C ASP A 78 -3.55 5.45 1.21
N VAL A 79 -3.03 5.47 -0.02
CA VAL A 79 -1.58 5.42 -0.26
C VAL A 79 -0.89 6.77 -0.09
N CYS A 80 -1.64 7.83 0.22
CA CYS A 80 -1.12 9.15 0.54
C CYS A 80 -1.09 9.41 2.05
N HIS A 81 -1.91 8.72 2.84
CA HIS A 81 -2.03 8.98 4.28
C HIS A 81 -0.93 8.28 5.12
N PRO A 82 -0.07 9.02 5.83
CA PRO A 82 1.08 8.43 6.53
C PRO A 82 0.74 7.73 7.86
N GLN A 83 -0.21 8.26 8.65
CA GLN A 83 -0.52 7.67 9.96
C GLN A 83 -1.62 6.60 9.93
N HIS A 84 -2.67 6.78 9.13
CA HIS A 84 -3.85 5.91 9.13
C HIS A 84 -4.24 5.43 7.73
N PRO A 85 -3.32 4.79 6.97
CA PRO A 85 -3.60 4.38 5.59
C PRO A 85 -4.72 3.34 5.48
N HIS A 86 -5.05 2.62 6.56
CA HIS A 86 -6.13 1.63 6.58
C HIS A 86 -7.54 2.26 6.71
N LYS A 87 -7.64 3.56 7.04
CA LYS A 87 -8.92 4.25 7.18
C LYS A 87 -9.39 4.77 5.83
N VAL A 88 -10.19 3.96 5.14
CA VAL A 88 -10.85 4.34 3.89
C VAL A 88 -12.35 4.44 4.14
N ALA A 89 -12.89 5.67 4.09
CA ALA A 89 -14.32 5.95 4.32
C ALA A 89 -15.12 6.17 3.03
N ALA A 90 -14.50 5.99 1.85
CA ALA A 90 -15.19 6.16 0.58
C ALA A 90 -16.25 5.06 0.37
N GLU A 91 -17.42 5.46 -0.12
CA GLU A 91 -18.60 4.60 -0.33
C GLU A 91 -18.98 3.83 0.94
N TYR A 92 -18.92 2.50 0.93
CA TYR A 92 -19.27 1.66 2.09
C TYR A 92 -18.12 1.49 3.08
N GLY A 93 -17.04 2.26 2.92
CA GLY A 93 -15.84 2.19 3.76
C GLY A 93 -14.96 0.98 3.45
N ASN A 94 -14.06 0.67 4.38
CA ASN A 94 -13.10 -0.43 4.24
C ASN A 94 -13.62 -1.70 4.91
N GLN A 95 -13.43 -2.84 4.26
CA GLN A 95 -13.71 -4.14 4.87
C GLN A 95 -12.45 -4.66 5.58
N GLY A 96 -12.64 -5.39 6.68
CA GLY A 96 -11.54 -5.96 7.49
C GLY A 96 -11.05 -5.07 8.64
N SER A 97 -11.69 -3.92 8.90
CA SER A 97 -11.39 -3.07 10.06
C SER A 97 -12.35 -3.27 11.24
N ASP A 98 -13.50 -3.93 11.05
CA ASP A 98 -14.48 -4.19 12.10
C ASP A 98 -14.25 -5.57 12.74
N PHE A 99 -13.33 -5.62 13.71
CA PHE A 99 -13.08 -6.83 14.51
C PHE A 99 -12.85 -6.48 15.98
N LYS A 100 -13.27 -7.39 16.87
CA LYS A 100 -12.98 -7.29 18.30
C LYS A 100 -11.74 -8.10 18.64
N GLY A 101 -10.70 -7.43 19.13
CA GLY A 101 -9.46 -8.08 19.55
C GLY A 101 -8.44 -8.20 18.43
N VAL A 102 -8.31 -9.40 17.85
CA VAL A 102 -7.29 -9.72 16.83
C VAL A 102 -7.98 -9.97 15.49
N ALA A 103 -7.47 -9.37 14.41
CA ALA A 103 -7.90 -9.69 13.06
C ALA A 103 -7.64 -11.17 12.77
N LYS A 104 -8.70 -11.95 12.57
CA LYS A 104 -8.57 -13.39 12.25
C LYS A 104 -8.24 -13.64 10.79
N GLU A 105 -8.57 -12.68 9.94
CA GLU A 105 -8.48 -12.76 8.48
C GLU A 105 -8.03 -11.40 7.95
N GLY A 106 -7.30 -11.43 6.83
CA GLY A 106 -7.07 -10.25 5.99
C GLY A 106 -7.90 -10.35 4.72
N PHE A 107 -7.62 -9.49 3.73
CA PHE A 107 -8.28 -9.56 2.43
C PHE A 107 -7.43 -10.35 1.43
N GLY A 108 -8.02 -11.30 0.70
CA GLY A 108 -7.29 -12.29 -0.11
C GLY A 108 -6.23 -11.70 -1.04
N TRP A 109 -6.57 -10.65 -1.80
CA TRP A 109 -5.59 -9.99 -2.68
C TRP A 109 -4.53 -9.18 -1.91
N VAL A 110 -4.81 -8.69 -0.70
CA VAL A 110 -3.86 -7.91 0.09
C VAL A 110 -2.84 -8.87 0.69
N ASN A 111 -3.32 -10.00 1.20
CA ASN A 111 -2.47 -11.09 1.68
C ASN A 111 -1.50 -11.53 0.57
N ALA A 112 -2.03 -11.78 -0.64
CA ALA A 112 -1.22 -12.13 -1.80
C ALA A 112 -0.22 -11.02 -2.18
N SER A 113 -0.65 -9.76 -2.18
CA SER A 113 0.21 -8.61 -2.52
C SER A 113 1.36 -8.44 -1.55
N TYR A 114 1.14 -8.74 -0.26
CA TYR A 114 2.17 -8.63 0.76
C TYR A 114 3.25 -9.69 0.54
N VAL A 115 2.85 -10.96 0.38
CA VAL A 115 3.78 -12.08 0.12
C VAL A 115 4.55 -11.85 -1.17
N TYR A 116 3.86 -11.45 -2.25
CA TYR A 116 4.52 -11.19 -3.53
C TYR A 116 5.46 -9.98 -3.47
N GLY A 117 5.04 -8.88 -2.83
CA GLY A 117 5.87 -7.70 -2.64
C GLY A 117 7.14 -8.00 -1.85
N VAL A 118 7.05 -8.76 -0.74
CA VAL A 118 8.21 -9.20 0.05
C VAL A 118 9.18 -10.05 -0.78
N ALA A 119 8.67 -10.90 -1.68
CA ALA A 119 9.51 -11.72 -2.54
C ALA A 119 10.38 -10.89 -3.51
N LEU A 120 9.90 -9.69 -3.91
CA LEU A 120 10.67 -8.76 -4.75
C LEU A 120 11.77 -8.03 -3.98
N LEU A 121 11.63 -7.87 -2.65
CA LEU A 121 12.59 -7.15 -1.82
C LEU A 121 13.86 -7.98 -1.56
N ASP A 122 15.02 -7.32 -1.58
CA ASP A 122 16.28 -7.92 -1.13
C ASP A 122 16.36 -8.04 0.41
N ALA A 123 17.42 -8.68 0.91
CA ALA A 123 17.59 -8.92 2.35
C ALA A 123 17.70 -7.62 3.18
N HIS A 124 18.29 -6.56 2.63
CA HIS A 124 18.46 -5.29 3.33
C HIS A 124 17.13 -4.53 3.40
N MET A 125 16.38 -4.50 2.29
CA MET A 125 15.03 -3.95 2.23
C MET A 125 14.07 -4.65 3.20
N ARG A 126 14.09 -5.99 3.27
CA ARG A 126 13.23 -6.75 4.20
C ARG A 126 13.52 -6.40 5.66
N ARG A 127 14.80 -6.27 6.03
CA ARG A 127 15.19 -5.84 7.39
C ARG A 127 14.73 -4.42 7.68
N ALA A 128 14.88 -3.50 6.73
CA ALA A 128 14.45 -2.12 6.89
C ALA A 128 12.92 -2.00 7.06
N VAL A 129 12.13 -2.74 6.27
CA VAL A 129 10.67 -2.83 6.45
C VAL A 129 10.31 -3.42 7.82
N GLY A 130 10.99 -4.49 8.25
CA GLY A 130 10.78 -5.11 9.56
C GLY A 130 11.09 -4.17 10.73
N ALA A 131 12.01 -3.23 10.55
CA ALA A 131 12.31 -2.15 11.49
C ALA A 131 11.41 -0.91 11.33
N LEU A 132 10.38 -0.98 10.48
CA LEU A 132 9.49 0.13 10.12
C LEU A 132 10.24 1.38 9.60
N THR A 133 11.30 1.17 8.83
CA THR A 133 12.07 2.26 8.20
C THR A 133 11.34 2.77 6.95
N PRO A 134 10.95 4.06 6.88
CA PRO A 134 10.32 4.62 5.69
C PRO A 134 11.24 4.59 4.47
N TRP A 135 10.67 4.48 3.26
CA TRP A 135 11.44 4.41 2.01
C TRP A 135 12.45 5.56 1.86
N GLU A 136 12.06 6.81 2.16
CA GLU A 136 12.97 7.95 2.00
C GLU A 136 14.19 7.87 2.93
N THR A 137 14.00 7.35 4.15
CA THR A 137 15.09 7.12 5.10
C THR A 137 15.99 6.00 4.61
N TYR A 138 15.40 4.88 4.17
CA TYR A 138 16.12 3.75 3.60
C TYR A 138 16.98 4.19 2.40
N LYS A 139 16.37 4.84 1.43
CA LYS A 139 17.03 5.32 0.20
C LYS A 139 18.21 6.23 0.51
N LYS A 140 18.06 7.17 1.47
CA LYS A 140 19.15 8.06 1.89
C LYS A 140 20.30 7.29 2.54
N ALA A 141 20.00 6.29 3.36
CA ALA A 141 21.02 5.49 4.04
C ALA A 141 21.79 4.55 3.10
N THR A 142 21.20 4.19 1.96
CA THR A 142 21.82 3.29 0.97
C THR A 142 22.33 3.99 -0.28
N ALA A 143 22.19 5.31 -0.37
CA ALA A 143 22.80 6.09 -1.44
C ALA A 143 24.30 6.19 -1.16
N LEU A 144 25.11 5.58 -2.03
CA LEU A 144 26.57 5.75 -2.06
C LEU A 144 26.95 7.15 -2.53
#